data_AF-A0A3D3UX40-F1
#
_entry.id   AF-A0A3D3UX40-F1
#
_cell.length_a   1.000
_cell.length_b   1.000
_cell.length_c   1.000
_cell.angle_alpha   90.00
_cell.angle_beta   90.00
_cell.angle_gamma   90.00
#
_symmetry.space_group_name_H-M   'P 1'
#
loop_
_entity.id
_entity.type
_entity.pdbx_description
1 polymer ?
#
loop_
_entity_poly.entity_id
_entity_poly.type
_entity_poly.pdbx_seq_one_letter_code
_entity_poly.pdbx_strand_id
1 'polypeptide(L)' 'MFDVGLGYLTLNRMSSTLAGGEAQRIRLATQVGSGLVGVCYVLDEPTIGLHKRDNDRLLGILQRL' A
#
# COMPACT_ATOMS: atom_id res chain seq x y z
N MET A 1 1.74 -9.86 6.22
CA MET A 1 1.74 -8.76 7.21
C MET A 1 2.78 -7.66 6.94
N PHE A 2 3.57 -7.71 5.85
CA PHE A 2 4.39 -6.54 5.44
C PHE A 2 4.21 -6.20 3.96
N ASP A 3 3.10 -6.61 3.36
CA ASP A 3 2.94 -6.71 1.91
C ASP A 3 3.08 -5.34 1.22
N VAL A 4 2.67 -4.29 1.94
CA VAL A 4 2.90 -2.85 1.74
C VAL A 4 4.20 -2.28 1.20
N GLY A 5 5.33 -2.84 1.64
CA GLY A 5 6.58 -2.06 1.72
C GLY A 5 6.58 -0.96 2.81
N LEU A 6 5.71 -1.05 3.82
CA LEU A 6 5.62 -0.11 4.96
C LEU A 6 6.23 -0.65 6.26
N GLY A 7 7.08 -1.68 6.17
CA GLY A 7 7.61 -2.36 7.36
C GLY A 7 8.55 -1.51 8.23
N TYR A 8 9.00 -0.37 7.73
CA TYR A 8 9.78 0.60 8.49
C TYR A 8 8.91 1.59 9.29
N LEU A 9 7.59 1.56 9.12
CA LEU A 9 6.66 2.39 9.87
C LEU A 9 6.29 1.74 11.20
N THR A 10 6.17 2.57 12.23
CA THR A 10 5.62 2.18 13.54
C THR A 10 4.20 2.70 13.68
N LEU A 11 3.34 1.99 14.41
CA LEU A 11 1.95 2.42 14.67
C LEU A 11 1.84 3.78 15.37
N ASN A 12 2.86 4.20 16.13
CA ASN A 12 2.90 5.49 16.82
C ASN A 12 3.26 6.68 15.91
N ARG A 13 3.55 6.47 14.62
CA ARG A 13 3.92 7.57 13.71
C ARG A 13 2.68 8.40 13.39
N MET A 14 2.79 9.72 13.54
CA MET A 14 1.70 10.64 13.25
C MET A 14 1.33 10.63 11.77
N SER A 15 0.04 10.53 11.46
CA SER A 15 -0.47 10.50 10.08
C SER A 15 -0.11 11.74 9.26
N SER A 16 0.04 12.90 9.90
CA SER A 16 0.45 14.16 9.25
C SER A 16 1.88 14.13 8.72
N THR A 17 2.70 13.18 9.17
CA THR A 17 4.11 13.03 8.73
C THR A 17 4.28 12.01 7.61
N LEU A 18 3.19 11.41 7.13
CA LEU A 18 3.24 10.42 6.06
C LEU A 18 3.36 11.11 4.70
N ALA A 19 4.24 10.58 3.86
CA ALA A 19 4.29 10.94 2.45
C ALA A 19 3.01 10.46 1.74
N GLY A 20 2.62 11.13 0.64
CA GLY A 20 1.44 10.76 -0.13
C GLY A 20 1.42 9.27 -0.54
N GLY A 21 2.56 8.75 -1.00
CA GLY A 21 2.71 7.34 -1.34
C GLY A 21 2.62 6.39 -0.13
N GLU A 22 3.06 6.81 1.06
CA GLU A 22 2.87 6.02 2.29
C GLU A 22 1.38 5.93 2.64
N ALA A 23 0.66 7.05 2.61
CA ALA A 23 -0.78 7.08 2.88
C ALA A 23 -1.59 6.26 1.86
N GLN A 24 -1.23 6.30 0.58
CA GLN A 24 -1.84 5.48 -0.46
C GLN A 24 -1.63 3.99 -0.21
N ARG A 25 -0.42 3.59 0.16
CA ARG A 25 -0.10 2.18 0.49
C ARG A 25 -0.81 1.70 1.74
N ILE A 26 -0.96 2.53 2.78
CA ILE A 26 -1.78 2.20 3.96
C ILE A 26 -3.22 1.91 3.54
N ARG A 27 -3.81 2.80 2.73
CA ARG A 27 -5.17 2.58 2.21
C ARG A 27 -5.27 1.28 1.42
N LEU A 28 -4.31 1.00 0.53
CA LEU A 28 -4.27 -0.23 -0.25
C LEU A 28 -4.25 -1.47 0.65
N ALA A 29 -3.40 -1.51 1.69
CA ALA A 29 -3.37 -2.64 2.62
C ALA A 29 -4.69 -2.82 3.37
N THR A 30 -5.35 -1.74 3.78
CA THR A 30 -6.66 -1.82 4.42
C THR A 30 -7.73 -2.38 3.47
N GLN A 31 -7.69 -2.01 2.18
CA GLN A 31 -8.62 -2.53 1.18
C GLN A 31 -8.37 -4.00 0.83
N VAL A 32 -7.12 -4.40 0.70
CA VAL A 32 -6.75 -5.82 0.50
C VAL A 32 -7.19 -6.65 1.72
N GLY A 33 -6.99 -6.12 2.93
CA GLY A 33 -7.34 -6.81 4.17
C GLY A 33 -8.83 -6.85 4.49
N SER A 34 -9.66 -5.99 3.88
CA SER A 34 -11.11 -5.96 4.13
C SER A 34 -11.86 -7.08 3.42
N GLY A 35 -11.24 -7.78 2.47
CA GLY A 35 -11.83 -8.92 1.77
C GLY A 35 -13.06 -8.56 0.93
N LEU A 36 -13.16 -7.30 0.49
CA LEU A 36 -14.25 -6.87 -0.37
C LEU A 36 -14.15 -7.56 -1.74
N VAL A 37 -15.27 -8.14 -2.17
CA VAL A 37 -15.39 -8.82 -3.48
C VAL A 37 -16.32 -8.04 -4.40
N GLY A 38 -16.06 -8.12 -5.71
CA GLY A 38 -16.88 -7.43 -6.71
C GLY A 38 -16.66 -5.92 -6.78
N VAL A 39 -15.52 -5.43 -6.28
CA VAL A 39 -15.15 -4.01 -6.30
C VAL A 39 -14.11 -3.75 -7.39
N CYS A 40 -14.23 -2.62 -8.09
CA CYS A 40 -13.22 -2.15 -9.03
C CYS A 40 -12.29 -1.13 -8.34
N TYR A 41 -11.03 -1.48 -8.17
CA TYR A 41 -10.02 -0.57 -7.63
C TYR A 41 -9.31 0.19 -8.76
N VAL A 42 -9.42 1.51 -8.75
CA VAL A 42 -8.66 2.39 -9.67
C VAL A 42 -7.53 3.05 -8.88
N LEU A 43 -6.30 2.90 -9.36
CA LEU A 43 -5.08 3.34 -8.70
C LEU A 43 -4.39 4.36 -9.60
N ASP A 44 -4.08 5.54 -9.06
CA ASP A 44 -3.25 6.53 -9.74
C ASP A 44 -1.80 6.41 -9.25
N GLU A 45 -0.87 6.21 -10.19
CA GLU A 45 0.57 6.01 -10.00
C GLU A 45 0.99 5.31 -8.68
N PRO A 46 0.62 4.03 -8.44
CA PRO A 46 0.79 3.39 -7.13
C PRO A 46 2.25 3.11 -6.73
N THR A 47 3.19 3.25 -7.66
CA THR A 47 4.64 3.07 -7.46
C THR A 47 5.34 4.34 -6.97
N ILE A 48 4.64 5.48 -6.88
CA ILE A 48 5.25 6.76 -6.50
C ILE A 48 5.88 6.70 -5.10
N GLY A 49 7.12 7.19 -5.01
CA GLY A 49 7.90 7.20 -3.76
C GLY A 49 8.17 5.80 -3.20
N LEU A 50 8.11 4.75 -4.03
CA LEU A 50 8.49 3.39 -3.67
C LEU A 50 9.89 3.08 -4.23
N HIS A 51 10.72 2.42 -3.42
CA HIS A 51 12.01 1.96 -3.89
C HIS A 51 11.83 0.82 -4.90
N LYS A 52 12.67 0.75 -5.94
CA LYS A 52 12.55 -0.24 -7.04
C LYS A 52 12.44 -1.69 -6.54
N ARG A 53 13.13 -2.02 -5.43
CA ARG A 53 13.06 -3.33 -4.76
C ARG A 53 11.66 -3.71 -4.30
N ASP A 54 10.85 -2.74 -3.91
CA ASP A 54 9.52 -3.00 -3.33
C ASP A 54 8.42 -2.98 -4.40
N ASN A 55 8.74 -2.66 -5.66
CA ASN A 55 7.80 -2.69 -6.79
C ASN A 55 7.24 -4.09 -7.03
N ASP A 56 8.10 -5.12 -7.04
CA ASP A 56 7.67 -6.51 -7.26
C ASP A 56 6.71 -6.96 -6.16
N ARG A 57 6.91 -6.45 -4.95
CA ARG A 57 6.04 -6.72 -3.80
C ARG A 57 4.67 -6.06 -3.97
N LEU A 58 4.65 -4.79 -4.40
CA LEU A 58 3.41 -4.07 -4.70
C LEU A 58 2.63 -4.79 -5.82
N LEU A 59 3.30 -5.18 -6.90
CA LEU A 59 2.69 -5.95 -7.99
C LEU A 59 2.09 -7.26 -7.51
N GLY A 60 2.79 -7.99 -6.64
CA GLY A 60 2.29 -9.23 -6.05
C GLY A 60 1.03 -9.04 -5.20
N ILE A 61 0.78 -7.85 -4.64
CA ILE A 61 -0.49 -7.54 -3.95
C ILE A 61 -1.58 -7.21 -4.94
N LEU A 62 -1.28 -6.40 -5.96
CA LEU A 62 -2.27 -6.02 -6.96
C LEU A 62 -2.80 -7.25 -7.73
N GLN A 63 -1.99 -8.29 -7.88
CA GLN A 63 -2.40 -9.58 -8.45
C GLN A 63 -3.24 -10.47 -7.50
N ARG A 64 -3.27 -10.15 -6.20
CA ARG A 64 -4.05 -10.88 -5.18
C ARG A 64 -5.39 -10.20 -4.86
N LEU A 65 -5.62 -9.00 -5.40
CA LEU A 65 -6.91 -8.33 -5.43
C LEU A 65 -7.80 -8.96 -6.50
#